data_AF-A0A3M2BHI7-F1
#
_entry.id   AF-A0A3M2BHI7-F1
#
_cell.length_a   1.000
_cell.length_b   1.000
_cell.length_c   1.000
_cell.angle_alpha   90.00
_cell.angle_beta   90.00
_cell.angle_gamma   90.00
#
_symmetry.space_group_name_H-M   'P 1'
#
loop_
_entity.id
_entity.type
_entity.pdbx_description
1 polymer ?
#
loop_
_entity_poly.entity_id
_entity_poly.type
_entity_poly.pdbx_seq_one_letter_code
_entity_poly.pdbx_strand_id
1 'polypeptide(L)' 'MRNLKLTAVLLLSAALVIVALQNREPVEIHFLFTTTSMPQVLLLFLTAAGGFCVGLLVALLAFRRRKGRR' A
#
# COMPACT_ATOMS: atom_id res chain seq x y z
N MET A 1 -0.06 0.05 -24.28
CA MET A 1 0.69 0.10 -22.99
C MET A 1 0.09 1.05 -21.95
N ARG A 2 -0.37 2.27 -22.30
CA ARG A 2 -0.95 3.22 -21.32
C ARG A 2 -2.22 2.66 -20.64
N ASN A 3 -3.03 1.98 -21.43
CA ASN A 3 -4.29 1.35 -21.03
C ASN A 3 -4.03 0.23 -20.02
N LEU A 4 -3.03 -0.63 -20.27
CA LEU A 4 -2.64 -1.71 -19.36
C LEU A 4 -2.24 -1.20 -17.97
N LYS A 5 -1.47 -0.10 -17.90
CA LYS A 5 -1.05 0.50 -16.62
C LYS A 5 -2.26 1.01 -15.84
N LEU A 6 -3.18 1.69 -16.52
CA LEU A 6 -4.41 2.18 -15.90
C LEU A 6 -5.30 1.03 -15.43
N THR A 7 -5.48 -0.01 -16.25
CA THR A 7 -6.24 -1.20 -15.88
C THR A 7 -5.61 -1.93 -14.69
N ALA A 8 -4.28 -2.05 -14.64
CA ALA A 8 -3.57 -2.67 -13.53
C ALA A 8 -3.74 -1.88 -12.22
N VAL A 9 -3.61 -0.55 -12.28
CA VAL A 9 -3.83 0.31 -11.11
C VAL A 9 -5.28 0.23 -10.62
N LEU A 10 -6.24 0.21 -11.54
CA LEU A 10 -7.67 0.07 -11.22
C LEU A 10 -7.97 -1.28 -10.55
N LEU A 11 -7.42 -2.38 -11.09
CA LEU A 11 -7.57 -3.71 -10.51
C LEU A 11 -6.94 -3.81 -9.12
N LEU A 12 -5.72 -3.27 -8.95
CA LEU A 12 -5.04 -3.27 -7.65
C LEU A 12 -5.80 -2.45 -6.60
N SER A 13 -6.33 -1.29 -6.98
CA SER A 13 -7.12 -0.46 -6.07
C SER A 13 -8.46 -1.10 -5.70
N ALA A 14 -9.16 -1.71 -6.66
CA ALA A 14 -10.38 -2.47 -6.39
C ALA A 14 -10.11 -3.68 -5.48
N ALA A 15 -9.05 -4.44 -5.73
CA ALA A 15 -8.64 -5.56 -4.88
C ALA A 15 -8.32 -5.10 -3.46
N LEU A 16 -7.63 -3.97 -3.30
CA LEU A 16 -7.33 -3.41 -1.97
C LEU A 16 -8.60 -3.08 -1.19
N VAL A 17 -9.60 -2.48 -1.85
CA VAL A 17 -10.91 -2.18 -1.22
C VAL A 17 -11.61 -3.46 -0.80
N ILE A 18 -11.65 -4.48 -1.66
CA ILE A 18 -12.29 -5.77 -1.36
C ILE A 18 -11.60 -6.44 -0.16
N VAL A 19 -10.27 -6.50 -0.17
CA VAL A 19 -9.49 -7.08 0.93
C VAL A 19 -9.71 -6.29 2.23
N ALA A 20 -9.76 -4.96 2.18
CA ALA A 20 -10.08 -4.14 3.35
C ALA A 20 -11.50 -4.37 3.88
N LEU A 21 -12.49 -4.63 3.02
CA LEU A 21 -13.85 -4.94 3.43
C LEU A 21 -13.98 -6.35 4.01
N GLN A 22 -13.26 -7.32 3.45
CA GLN A 22 -13.24 -8.70 3.93
C GLN A 22 -12.48 -8.85 5.26
N ASN A 23 -11.39 -8.11 5.44
CA ASN A 23 -10.53 -8.19 6.63
C ASN A 23 -10.95 -7.17 7.71
N ARG A 24 -12.26 -7.10 7.98
CA ARG A 24 -12.82 -6.33 9.11
C ARG A 24 -12.82 -7.09 10.42
N GLU A 25 -12.44 -8.36 10.39
CA GLU A 25 -12.31 -9.15 11.61
C GLU A 25 -11.26 -8.52 12.54
N PRO A 26 -11.56 -8.42 13.85
CA PRO A 26 -10.61 -7.91 14.81
C PRO A 26 -9.47 -8.92 14.95
N VAL A 27 -8.25 -8.49 14.62
CA VAL A 27 -7.04 -9.28 14.83
C VAL A 27 -6.43 -8.87 16.16
N GLU A 28 -6.13 -9.86 16.99
CA GLU A 28 -5.35 -9.65 18.21
C GLU A 28 -3.90 -9.41 17.83
N ILE A 29 -3.39 -8.23 18.19
CA ILE A 29 -1.98 -7.89 18.03
C ILE A 29 -1.32 -8.03 19.38
N HIS A 30 -0.40 -9.00 19.46
CA HIS A 30 0.46 -9.17 20.62
C HIS A 30 1.70 -8.27 20.45
N PHE A 31 1.72 -7.16 21.17
CA PHE A 31 2.97 -6.45 21.42
C PHE A 31 3.71 -7.11 22.59
N LEU A 32 5.01 -6.81 22.68
CA LEU A 32 5.91 -7.40 23.68
C LEU A 32 5.42 -7.28 25.13
N PHE A 33 4.61 -6.26 25.45
CA PHE A 33 4.08 -6.00 26.80
C PHE A 33 2.57 -5.81 26.85
N THR A 34 1.85 -5.89 25.72
CA THR A 34 0.40 -5.65 25.70
C THR A 34 -0.25 -6.36 24.53
N THR A 35 -1.44 -6.90 24.73
CA THR A 35 -2.27 -7.46 23.66
C THR A 35 -3.41 -6.49 23.41
N THR A 36 -3.55 -6.00 22.18
CA THR A 36 -4.64 -5.11 21.78
C THR A 36 -5.32 -5.68 20.55
N SER A 37 -6.65 -5.72 20.57
CA SER A 37 -7.45 -6.04 19.39
C SER A 37 -7.55 -4.81 18.49
N MET A 38 -7.12 -4.95 17.25
CA MET A 38 -7.23 -3.89 16.24
C MET A 38 -8.04 -4.39 15.04
N PRO A 39 -8.81 -3.51 14.38
CA PRO A 39 -9.34 -3.82 13.07
C PRO A 39 -8.19 -4.10 12.09
N GLN A 40 -8.13 -5.31 11.50
CA GLN A 40 -7.07 -5.70 10.56
C GLN A 40 -6.98 -4.76 9.35
N VAL A 41 -8.06 -4.06 9.02
CA VAL A 41 -8.13 -2.95 8.07
C VAL A 41 -7.03 -1.89 8.28
N LEU A 42 -6.69 -1.55 9.53
CA LEU A 42 -5.63 -0.57 9.82
C LEU A 42 -4.25 -1.04 9.33
N LEU A 43 -3.93 -2.33 9.48
CA LEU A 43 -2.67 -2.90 8.99
C LEU A 43 -2.62 -2.88 7.45
N LEU A 44 -3.75 -3.13 6.80
CA LEU A 44 -3.90 -3.05 5.34
C LEU A 44 -3.65 -1.64 4.81
N PHE A 45 -4.22 -0.62 5.47
CA PHE A 45 -3.96 0.77 5.09
C PHE A 45 -2.49 1.17 5.35
N LEU A 46 -1.91 0.77 6.47
CA LEU A 46 -0.51 1.06 6.79
C LEU A 46 0.47 0.42 5.79
N THR A 47 0.24 -0.84 5.43
CA THR A 47 1.08 -1.54 4.45
C THR A 47 0.92 -0.97 3.05
N ALA A 48 -0.30 -0.65 2.62
CA ALA A 48 -0.56 0.00 1.34
C ALA A 48 0.07 1.41 1.28
N ALA A 49 -0.08 2.21 2.33
CA ALA A 49 0.53 3.54 2.43
C ALA A 49 2.06 3.45 2.42
N GLY A 50 2.64 2.50 3.16
CA GLY A 50 4.08 2.24 3.17
C GLY A 50 4.60 1.87 1.78
N GLY A 51 3.97 0.91 1.11
CA GLY A 51 4.31 0.52 -0.26
C GLY A 51 4.20 1.67 -1.25
N PHE A 52 3.16 2.50 -1.14
CA PHE A 52 2.98 3.69 -1.97
C PHE A 52 4.09 4.73 -1.74
N CYS A 53 4.40 5.06 -0.48
CA CYS A 53 5.47 6.00 -0.14
C CYS A 53 6.82 5.54 -0.67
N VAL A 54 7.17 4.26 -0.52
CA VAL A 54 8.40 3.69 -1.07
C VAL A 54 8.41 3.78 -2.60
N GLY A 55 7.31 3.38 -3.26
CA GLY A 55 7.19 3.47 -4.71
C GLY A 55 7.33 4.91 -5.23
N LEU A 56 6.75 5.88 -4.52
CA LEU A 56 6.86 7.30 -4.83
C LEU A 56 8.29 7.81 -4.68
N LEU A 57 8.97 7.47 -3.58
CA LEU A 57 10.37 7.85 -3.36
C LEU A 57 11.29 7.28 -4.45
N VAL A 58 11.10 6.02 -4.83
CA VAL A 58 11.85 5.37 -5.92
C VAL A 58 11.60 6.11 -7.25
N ALA A 59 10.35 6.43 -7.56
CA ALA A 59 10.00 7.17 -8.78
C ALA A 59 10.64 8.56 -8.82
N LEU A 60 10.62 9.30 -7.71
CA LEU A 60 11.24 10.62 -7.60
C LEU A 60 12.76 10.57 -7.76
N LEU A 61 13.43 9.60 -7.14
CA LEU A 61 14.87 9.38 -7.28
C LEU A 61 15.25 9.00 -8.72
N ALA A 62 14.48 8.12 -9.36
CA ALA A 62 14.68 7.74 -10.76
C ALA A 62 14.49 8.94 -11.71
N PHE A 63 13.51 9.81 -11.44
CA PHE A 63 13.26 11.00 -12.23
C PHE A 63 14.39 12.04 -12.09
N ARG A 64 14.91 12.26 -10.87
CA ARG A 64 16.08 13.12 -10.63
C ARG A 64 17.33 12.64 -11.36
N ARG A 65 17.60 11.34 -11.37
CA ARG A 65 18.73 10.75 -12.12
C ARG A 65 18.63 10.96 -13.63
N ARG A 66 17.41 11.04 -14.18
CA ARG A 66 17.17 11.27 -15.61
C ARG A 66 17.39 12.73 -16.01
N LYS A 67 17.11 13.67 -15.11
CA LYS A 67 17.30 15.12 -15.32
C LYS A 67 18.77 15.55 -15.24
N GLY A 68 19.58 14.92 -14.38
CA GLY A 68 21.04 15.20 -14.30
C GLY A 68 21.90 14.54 -15.38
N ARG A 69 21.28 13.79 -16.31
CA ARG A 69 21.95 13.09 -17.43
C ARG A 69 21.62 13.70 -18.80
N ARG A 70 20.85 14.79 -18.81
CA ARG A 70 20.61 15.68 -19.95
C ARG A 70 21.30 17.00 -19.66
#